data_AF-A0A0A9ZCK4-F1
#
_entry.id   AF-A0A0A9ZCK4-F1
#
_cell.length_a   1.000
_cell.length_b   1.000
_cell.length_c   1.000
_cell.angle_alpha   90.00
_cell.angle_beta   90.00
_cell.angle_gamma   90.00
#
_symmetry.space_group_name_H-M   'P 1'
#
loop_
_entity.id
_entity.type
_entity.pdbx_description
1 polymer ?
#
loop_
_entity_poly.entity_id
_entity_poly.type
_entity_poly.pdbx_seq_one_letter_code
_entity_poly.pdbx_strand_id
1 'polypeptide(L)'
;LFVPSILVIEKFIEADRTDTLQGITATHKNYPYFVSIVQQAPNSKTPWKYLCGGTLVDRRSVLTACHCVLEPFGIHYLNPKTLYVVAGSDNIWLKSAPARQTAFVEDTIAHPSCNYLQDSGLNGTM
;
A
#
# COMPACT_ATOMS: atom_id res chain seq x y z
N LEU A 1 -15.80 -13.31 -6.37
CA LEU A 1 -15.30 -11.92 -6.43
C LEU A 1 -14.12 -11.80 -5.46
N PHE A 2 -13.00 -11.23 -5.92
CA PHE A 2 -11.81 -10.97 -5.11
C PHE A 2 -11.97 -9.57 -4.52
N VAL A 3 -12.23 -9.50 -3.22
CA VAL A 3 -12.42 -8.24 -2.48
C VAL A 3 -11.48 -8.29 -1.27
N PRO A 4 -10.37 -7.53 -1.29
CA PRO A 4 -9.41 -7.57 -0.22
C PRO A 4 -9.77 -6.65 0.96
N SER A 5 -9.45 -7.11 2.16
CA SER A 5 -9.28 -6.28 3.36
C SER A 5 -7.81 -5.87 3.48
N ILE A 6 -7.57 -4.64 3.91
CA ILE A 6 -6.20 -4.16 4.19
C ILE A 6 -5.95 -4.30 5.69
N LEU A 7 -4.94 -5.09 6.05
CA LEU A 7 -4.39 -5.23 7.40
C LEU A 7 -3.26 -4.21 7.56
N VAL A 8 -3.27 -3.47 8.66
CA VAL A 8 -2.41 -2.30 8.83
C VAL A 8 -1.62 -2.42 10.11
N ILE A 9 -0.29 -2.34 9.98
CA ILE A 9 0.67 -2.51 11.09
C ILE A 9 1.58 -1.28 11.24
N GLU A 10 2.21 -1.14 12.40
CA GLU A 10 3.06 -0.01 12.74
C GLU A 10 4.34 0.07 11.91
N LYS A 11 5.14 -1.00 11.90
CA LYS A 11 6.49 -0.98 11.34
C LYS A 11 6.83 -2.23 10.53
N PHE A 12 7.42 -2.02 9.35
CA PHE A 12 8.16 -3.06 8.64
C PHE A 12 9.61 -3.10 9.14
N ILE A 13 10.28 -4.25 8.95
CA ILE A 13 11.72 -4.36 9.21
C ILE A 13 12.44 -3.39 8.27
N GLU A 14 13.04 -2.34 8.83
CA GLU A 14 13.95 -1.46 8.10
C GLU A 14 15.23 -2.24 7.83
N ALA A 15 15.66 -2.27 6.57
CA ALA A 15 16.92 -2.90 6.21
C ALA A 15 18.07 -2.04 6.73
N ASP A 16 18.71 -2.47 7.83
CA ASP A 16 19.98 -1.93 8.28
C ASP A 16 21.08 -2.40 7.30
N ARG A 17 21.40 -1.58 6.30
CA ARG A 17 22.46 -1.88 5.32
C ARG A 17 23.70 -1.06 5.61
N THR A 18 24.78 -1.77 5.91
CA THR A 18 26.15 -1.25 5.99
C THR A 18 26.88 -1.25 4.63
N ASP A 19 26.26 -1.76 3.56
CA ASP A 19 26.82 -1.79 2.20
C ASP A 19 25.80 -1.33 1.13
N THR A 20 26.28 -0.64 0.09
CA THR A 20 25.45 -0.01 -0.94
C THR A 20 25.31 -0.90 -2.18
N LEU A 21 24.29 -1.78 -2.16
CA LEU A 21 23.86 -2.50 -3.36
C LEU A 21 22.89 -1.61 -4.18
N GLN A 22 23.18 -1.40 -5.47
CA GLN A 22 22.29 -0.66 -6.38
C GLN A 22 20.94 -1.38 -6.56
N GLY A 23 19.89 -0.59 -6.82
CA GLY A 23 18.57 -1.12 -7.17
C GLY A 23 18.57 -1.77 -8.55
N ILE A 24 17.83 -2.87 -8.69
CA ILE A 24 17.60 -3.56 -9.97
C ILE A 24 16.12 -3.51 -10.33
N THR A 25 15.81 -3.56 -11.63
CA THR A 25 14.43 -3.66 -12.09
C THR A 25 13.83 -4.99 -11.67
N ALA A 26 12.71 -4.95 -10.95
CA ALA A 26 11.95 -6.11 -10.56
C ALA A 26 10.75 -6.31 -11.48
N THR A 27 10.40 -7.56 -11.74
CA THR A 27 9.15 -7.94 -12.42
C THR A 27 8.14 -8.45 -11.40
N HIS A 28 6.86 -8.41 -11.72
CA HIS A 28 5.81 -8.99 -10.87
C HIS A 28 6.02 -10.49 -10.59
N LYS A 29 6.81 -11.19 -11.42
CA LYS A 29 7.18 -12.60 -11.20
C LYS A 29 8.22 -12.77 -10.09
N ASN A 30 9.09 -11.78 -9.86
CA ASN A 30 10.09 -11.85 -8.80
C ASN A 30 9.45 -11.71 -7.41
N TYR A 31 8.41 -10.88 -7.30
CA TYR A 31 7.70 -10.60 -6.05
C TYR A 31 6.18 -10.70 -6.26
N PRO A 32 5.64 -11.92 -6.43
CA PRO A 32 4.23 -12.12 -6.82
C PRO A 32 3.22 -11.67 -5.76
N TYR A 33 3.65 -11.56 -4.51
CA TYR A 33 2.86 -11.06 -3.38
C TYR A 33 2.92 -9.54 -3.23
N PHE A 34 3.75 -8.83 -4.00
CA PHE A 34 3.76 -7.37 -3.96
C PHE A 34 2.49 -6.82 -4.59
N VAL A 35 1.87 -5.86 -3.90
CA VAL A 35 0.70 -5.15 -4.40
C VAL A 35 0.89 -3.64 -4.27
N SER A 36 0.19 -2.90 -5.13
CA SER A 36 0.12 -1.44 -5.07
C SER A 36 -1.26 -1.01 -4.59
N ILE A 37 -1.30 -0.14 -3.58
CA ILE A 37 -2.52 0.47 -3.07
C ILE A 37 -2.67 1.83 -3.76
N VAL A 38 -3.79 2.03 -4.44
CA VAL A 38 -4.08 3.24 -5.20
C VAL A 38 -5.40 3.84 -4.76
N GLN A 39 -5.47 5.17 -4.76
CA GLN A 39 -6.69 5.91 -4.46
C GLN A 39 -7.34 6.42 -5.74
N GLN A 40 -8.65 6.29 -5.83
CA GLN A 40 -9.43 6.91 -6.89
C GLN A 40 -9.52 8.42 -6.64
N ALA A 41 -9.21 9.21 -7.67
CA ALA A 41 -9.30 10.66 -7.65
C ALA A 41 -10.29 11.14 -8.73
N PRO A 42 -11.61 11.09 -8.47
CA PRO A 42 -12.65 11.29 -9.50
C PRO A 42 -12.64 12.68 -10.16
N ASN A 43 -11.98 13.67 -9.55
CA ASN A 43 -11.87 15.05 -10.05
C ASN A 43 -10.47 15.43 -10.55
N SER A 44 -9.58 14.44 -10.74
CA SER A 44 -8.20 14.66 -11.19
C SER A 44 -8.02 14.27 -12.65
N LYS A 45 -7.11 14.98 -13.36
CA LYS A 45 -6.65 14.56 -14.71
C LYS A 45 -6.08 13.14 -14.71
N THR A 46 -5.56 12.70 -13.56
CA THR A 46 -5.10 11.34 -13.34
C THR A 46 -6.07 10.65 -12.37
N PRO A 47 -6.94 9.74 -12.85
CA PRO A 47 -8.03 9.18 -12.04
C PRO A 47 -7.56 8.24 -10.91
N TRP A 48 -6.25 7.95 -10.86
CA TRP A 48 -5.63 7.05 -9.91
C TRP A 48 -4.37 7.70 -9.32
N LYS A 49 -4.27 7.73 -8.00
CA LYS A 49 -3.09 8.18 -7.27
C LYS A 49 -2.44 6.98 -6.59
N TYR A 50 -1.15 6.75 -6.84
CA TYR A 50 -0.39 5.78 -6.05
C TYR A 50 -0.26 6.27 -4.61
N LEU A 51 -0.58 5.40 -3.65
CA LEU A 51 -0.42 5.70 -2.22
C LEU A 51 0.78 4.97 -1.66
N CYS A 52 0.73 3.65 -1.66
CA CYS A 52 1.68 2.80 -0.96
C CYS A 52 1.82 1.42 -1.61
N GLY A 53 2.84 0.69 -1.18
CA GLY A 53 2.95 -0.74 -1.40
C GLY A 53 2.23 -1.54 -0.32
N GLY A 54 2.06 -2.83 -0.59
CA GLY A 54 1.60 -3.80 0.39
C GLY A 54 2.04 -5.21 0.02
N THR A 55 1.77 -6.15 0.92
CA THR A 55 2.06 -7.57 0.72
C THR A 55 0.77 -8.37 0.82
N LEU A 56 0.50 -9.19 -0.19
CA LEU A 56 -0.59 -10.16 -0.16
C LEU A 56 -0.23 -11.29 0.82
N VAL A 57 -0.94 -11.37 1.94
CA VAL A 57 -0.70 -12.42 2.97
C VAL A 57 -1.62 -13.62 2.79
N ASP A 58 -2.79 -13.42 2.17
CA ASP A 58 -3.69 -14.47 1.74
C ASP A 58 -4.48 -14.02 0.49
N ARG A 59 -5.47 -14.80 0.04
CA ARG A 59 -6.26 -14.49 -1.16
C ARG A 59 -7.16 -13.24 -1.06
N ARG A 60 -7.30 -12.62 0.10
CA ARG A 60 -8.20 -11.49 0.39
C ARG A 60 -7.61 -10.52 1.41
N SER A 61 -6.35 -10.64 1.79
CA SER A 61 -5.75 -9.80 2.82
C SER A 61 -4.43 -9.22 2.33
N VAL A 62 -4.32 -7.90 2.44
CA VAL A 62 -3.11 -7.15 2.10
C VAL A 62 -2.56 -6.49 3.34
N LEU A 63 -1.32 -6.78 3.69
CA LEU A 63 -0.61 -6.12 4.77
C LEU A 63 0.07 -4.84 4.28
N THR A 64 -0.09 -3.73 5.00
CA THR A 64 0.56 -2.44 4.70
C THR A 64 0.86 -1.66 6.00
N ALA A 65 1.46 -0.47 5.86
CA ALA A 65 1.86 0.37 6.98
C ALA A 65 0.71 1.28 7.45
N CYS A 66 0.76 1.66 8.73
CA CYS A 66 -0.17 2.60 9.37
C CYS A 66 -0.31 3.92 8.62
N HIS A 67 0.83 4.55 8.30
CA HIS A 67 0.86 5.84 7.58
C HIS A 67 0.31 5.77 6.14
N CYS A 68 0.07 4.57 5.59
CA CYS A 68 -0.51 4.41 4.25
C CYS A 68 -2.02 4.60 4.22
N VAL A 69 -2.69 4.39 5.35
CA VAL A 69 -4.15 4.48 5.46
C VAL A 69 -4.62 5.56 6.46
N LEU A 70 -3.69 6.11 7.24
CA LEU A 70 -3.93 7.22 8.16
C LEU A 70 -3.40 8.54 7.59
N GLU A 71 -4.11 9.63 7.88
CA GLU A 71 -3.68 10.99 7.54
C GLU A 71 -2.78 11.64 8.62
N PRO A 72 -2.02 12.71 8.28
CA PRO A 72 -1.02 13.38 9.14
C PRO A 72 -1.39 13.73 10.56
N PHE A 73 -2.68 13.92 10.82
CA PHE A 73 -3.19 14.31 12.14
C PHE A 73 -3.79 13.14 12.93
N GLY A 74 -3.63 11.90 12.45
CA GLY A 74 -4.02 10.67 13.17
C GLY A 74 -5.52 10.48 13.42
N ILE A 75 -6.36 11.40 12.97
CA ILE A 75 -7.81 11.42 13.23
C ILE A 75 -8.67 10.95 12.05
N HIS A 76 -8.11 10.89 10.83
CA HIS A 76 -8.86 10.49 9.63
C HIS A 76 -8.24 9.26 8.98
N TYR A 77 -9.07 8.23 8.85
CA TYR A 77 -8.81 7.06 8.03
C TYR A 77 -9.18 7.39 6.58
N LEU A 78 -8.35 6.93 5.63
CA LEU A 78 -8.76 6.92 4.23
C LEU A 78 -10.02 6.07 4.08
N ASN A 79 -11.00 6.58 3.35
CA ASN A 79 -12.23 5.83 3.09
C ASN A 79 -11.89 4.58 2.25
N PRO A 80 -12.15 3.35 2.76
CA PRO A 80 -11.84 2.10 2.04
C PRO A 80 -12.44 2.04 0.64
N LYS A 81 -13.63 2.63 0.45
CA LYS A 81 -14.32 2.66 -0.85
C LYS A 81 -13.61 3.48 -1.91
N THR A 82 -12.66 4.33 -1.52
CA THR A 82 -11.83 5.10 -2.46
C THR A 82 -10.53 4.37 -2.81
N LEU A 83 -10.24 3.25 -2.14
CA LEU A 83 -9.00 2.49 -2.26
C LEU A 83 -9.18 1.27 -3.15
N TYR A 84 -8.12 0.99 -3.91
CA TYR A 84 -8.01 -0.18 -4.75
C TYR A 84 -6.65 -0.82 -4.58
N VAL A 85 -6.64 -2.14 -4.66
CA VAL A 85 -5.43 -2.95 -4.67
C VAL A 85 -5.16 -3.39 -6.10
N VAL A 86 -3.93 -3.17 -6.57
CA VAL A 86 -3.43 -3.64 -7.86
C VAL A 86 -2.36 -4.70 -7.60
N ALA A 87 -2.61 -5.92 -8.05
CA ALA A 87 -1.70 -7.05 -7.95
C ALA A 87 -1.22 -7.51 -9.34
N GLY A 88 -0.11 -8.24 -9.41
CA GLY A 88 0.41 -8.83 -10.65
C GLY A 88 0.84 -7.81 -11.70
N SER A 89 1.31 -6.64 -11.25
CA SER A 89 1.65 -5.51 -12.12
C SER A 89 2.97 -4.89 -11.68
N ASP A 90 3.96 -4.87 -12.58
CA ASP A 90 5.23 -4.16 -12.44
C ASP A 90 5.13 -2.69 -12.88
N ASN A 91 4.09 -2.32 -13.65
CA ASN A 91 3.80 -0.95 -14.04
C ASN A 91 2.32 -0.61 -13.78
N ILE A 92 2.03 0.12 -12.69
CA ILE A 92 0.66 0.47 -12.28
C ILE A 92 -0.10 1.34 -13.30
N TRP A 93 0.59 1.97 -14.25
CA TRP A 93 0.00 2.78 -15.31
C TRP A 93 -0.40 1.96 -16.54
N LEU A 94 0.19 0.76 -16.70
CA LEU A 94 -0.13 -0.16 -17.78
C LEU A 94 -1.36 -1.00 -17.44
N LYS A 95 -2.56 -0.44 -17.72
CA LYS A 95 -3.84 -1.11 -17.44
C LYS A 95 -4.07 -2.38 -18.25
N SER A 96 -3.44 -2.51 -19.41
CA SER A 96 -3.56 -3.66 -20.32
C SER A 96 -2.63 -4.83 -19.97
N ALA A 97 -1.87 -4.76 -18.88
CA ALA A 97 -0.99 -5.83 -18.47
C ALA A 97 -1.79 -7.11 -18.16
N PRO A 98 -1.46 -8.27 -18.77
CA PRO A 98 -2.30 -9.47 -18.69
C PRO A 98 -2.35 -10.10 -17.29
N ALA A 99 -1.30 -9.93 -16.49
CA ALA A 99 -1.25 -10.43 -15.12
C ALA A 99 -1.91 -9.48 -14.10
N ARG A 100 -2.31 -8.28 -14.53
CA ARG A 100 -2.86 -7.24 -13.67
C ARG A 100 -4.23 -7.66 -13.15
N GLN A 101 -4.35 -7.65 -11.83
CA GLN A 101 -5.63 -7.80 -11.14
C GLN A 101 -5.88 -6.54 -10.32
N THR A 102 -7.11 -6.03 -10.36
CA THR A 102 -7.49 -4.81 -9.63
C THR A 102 -8.77 -5.08 -8.85
N ALA A 103 -8.80 -4.65 -7.59
CA ALA A 103 -9.88 -4.93 -6.67
C ALA A 103 -10.19 -3.70 -5.80
N PHE A 104 -11.45 -3.50 -5.48
CA PHE A 104 -11.85 -2.49 -4.48
C PHE A 104 -11.57 -3.02 -3.07
N VAL A 105 -11.22 -2.13 -2.16
CA VAL A 105 -11.02 -2.49 -0.76
C VAL A 105 -12.37 -2.52 -0.04
N GLU A 106 -12.64 -3.59 0.72
CA GLU A 106 -13.84 -3.70 1.54
C GLU A 106 -13.69 -2.91 2.84
N ASP A 107 -12.58 -3.15 3.53
CA ASP A 107 -12.31 -2.56 4.84
C ASP A 107 -10.80 -2.42 5.10
N THR A 108 -10.45 -1.54 6.03
CA THR A 108 -9.09 -1.28 6.52
C THR A 108 -9.04 -1.53 8.02
N ILE A 109 -8.31 -2.56 8.44
CA ILE A 109 -8.20 -2.98 9.83
C ILE A 109 -6.85 -2.51 10.39
N ALA A 110 -6.88 -1.40 11.13
CA ALA A 110 -5.75 -0.88 11.86
C ALA A 110 -5.47 -1.68 13.13
N HIS A 111 -4.20 -2.07 13.31
CA HIS A 111 -3.75 -2.62 14.58
C HIS A 111 -3.97 -1.59 15.70
N PRO A 112 -4.40 -1.97 16.92
CA PRO A 112 -4.74 -1.02 17.99
C PRO A 112 -3.63 -0.05 18.38
N SER A 113 -2.38 -0.40 18.10
CA SER A 113 -1.22 0.42 18.44
C SER A 113 -0.79 1.37 17.29
N CYS A 114 -1.33 1.17 16.07
CA CYS A 114 -1.09 1.98 14.88
C CYS A 114 -1.14 3.49 15.20
N ASN A 115 0.01 4.16 15.09
CA ASN A 115 0.17 5.58 15.39
C ASN A 115 0.89 6.30 14.26
N TYR A 116 0.15 7.15 13.53
CA TYR A 116 0.68 7.90 12.40
C TYR A 116 1.98 8.65 12.72
N LEU A 117 2.06 9.37 13.85
CA LEU A 117 3.20 10.24 14.17
C LEU A 117 4.48 9.44 14.43
N GLN A 118 4.33 8.28 15.07
CA GLN A 118 5.45 7.37 15.36
C GLN A 118 5.89 6.62 14.10
N ASP A 119 4.94 6.17 13.28
CA ASP A 119 5.21 5.35 12.09
C ASP A 119 5.65 6.17 10.86
N SER A 120 5.42 7.49 10.89
CA SER A 120 5.88 8.41 9.84
C SER A 120 7.30 8.94 10.08
N GLY A 121 7.94 8.56 11.19
CA GLY A 121 9.27 9.08 11.57
C GLY A 121 9.27 10.57 11.93
N LEU A 122 8.09 11.17 12.17
CA LEU A 122 7.94 12.60 12.49
C LEU A 122 8.11 12.90 13.99
N ASN A 123 8.22 11.87 14.83
CA ASN A 123 8.56 12.01 16.25
C ASN A 123 10.02 12.47 16.52
N GLY A 124 10.77 12.84 15.48
CA GLY A 124 12.22 13.12 15.54
C GLY A 124 12.66 14.59 15.42
N THR A 125 11.77 15.58 15.45
CA THR A 125 12.18 17.00 15.50
C THR A 125 11.19 17.87 16.29
N MET A 126 11.53 18.15 17.56
CA MET A 126 11.44 19.48 18.15
C MET A 126 12.82 19.84 18.70
#